data_AF-A0A078JT73-F1
#
_entry.id   AF-A0A078JT73-F1
#
_cell.length_a   1.000
_cell.length_b   1.000
_cell.length_c   1.000
_cell.angle_alpha   90.00
_cell.angle_beta   90.00
_cell.angle_gamma   90.00
#
_symmetry.space_group_name_H-M   'P 1'
#
loop_
_entity.id
_entity.type
_entity.pdbx_description
1 polymer ?
#
loop_
_entity_poly.entity_id
_entity_poly.type
_entity_poly.pdbx_seq_one_letter_code
_entity_poly.pdbx_strand_id
1 'polypeptide(L)'
;MKPNGKSPFTSDYDEKVMFFRDVSPGPHETQLRFRLIHFWEAWNPLKKTLIGLEMLLIDEQGTVIQGFISPGCIERYLPKMKLGSVYRLNNFYESSNKSVYRVSDHAVALMEL
;
A
#
# COMPACT_ATOMS: atom_id res chain seq x y z
N MET A 1 44.08 -20.96 -21.13
CA MET A 1 43.16 -21.16 -19.99
C MET A 1 43.29 -19.99 -19.03
N LYS A 2 42.16 -19.61 -18.40
CA LYS A 2 41.81 -18.38 -17.65
C LYS A 2 41.30 -17.24 -18.52
N PRO A 3 40.07 -16.78 -18.22
CA PRO A 3 39.94 -15.66 -17.29
C PRO A 3 39.17 -16.04 -16.02
N ASN A 4 39.68 -15.55 -14.89
CA ASN A 4 39.02 -15.60 -13.60
C ASN A 4 37.88 -14.58 -13.59
N GLY A 5 36.69 -15.05 -13.24
CA GLY A 5 35.51 -14.21 -13.06
C GLY A 5 35.69 -13.22 -11.91
N LYS A 6 35.16 -12.03 -12.13
CA LYS A 6 34.44 -11.24 -11.13
C LYS A 6 33.38 -10.44 -11.88
N SER A 7 32.12 -10.88 -11.81
CA SER A 7 31.00 -9.96 -12.03
C SER A 7 30.86 -9.15 -10.75
N PRO A 8 30.90 -7.81 -10.80
CA PRO A 8 30.31 -7.01 -9.74
C PRO A 8 28.81 -6.94 -10.08
N PHE A 9 28.06 -7.99 -9.76
CA PHE A 9 26.65 -7.77 -9.44
C PHE A 9 26.66 -7.20 -8.01
N THR A 10 26.92 -5.90 -7.93
CA THR A 10 26.62 -5.11 -6.75
C THR A 10 25.13 -5.25 -6.52
N SER A 11 24.75 -5.85 -5.39
CA SER A 11 23.37 -5.91 -4.93
C SER A 11 22.81 -4.50 -4.91
N ASP A 12 21.89 -4.21 -5.83
CA ASP A 12 21.07 -3.00 -5.77
C ASP A 12 20.38 -3.03 -4.40
N TYR A 13 20.86 -2.16 -3.50
CA TYR A 13 20.26 -1.72 -2.25
C TYR A 13 19.24 -2.70 -1.65
N ASP A 14 19.61 -3.39 -0.57
CA ASP A 14 18.65 -3.98 0.37
C ASP A 14 17.77 -2.85 0.95
N GLU A 15 16.83 -2.34 0.16
CA GLU A 15 15.75 -1.49 0.63
C GLU A 15 15.00 -2.33 1.65
N LYS A 16 15.08 -1.94 2.93
CA LYS A 16 14.36 -2.59 4.00
C LYS A 16 12.87 -2.61 3.63
N VAL A 17 12.37 -3.79 3.26
CA VAL A 17 10.95 -4.02 2.99
C VAL A 17 10.27 -4.23 4.34
N MET A 18 9.27 -3.41 4.62
CA MET A 18 8.38 -3.57 5.76
C MET A 18 7.19 -4.45 5.36
N PHE A 19 6.64 -5.18 6.34
CA PHE A 19 5.40 -5.93 6.19
C PHE A 19 4.28 -5.27 6.97
N PHE A 20 3.02 -5.51 6.58
CA PHE A 20 1.88 -4.83 7.19
C PHE A 20 1.76 -5.10 8.70
N ARG A 21 2.08 -6.31 9.16
CA ARG A 21 2.07 -6.62 10.60
C ARG A 21 3.01 -5.76 11.45
N ASP A 22 4.05 -5.20 10.83
CA ASP A 22 5.08 -4.40 11.47
C ASP A 22 4.78 -2.90 11.35
N VAL A 23 3.66 -2.54 10.69
CA VAL A 23 3.22 -1.16 10.50
C VAL A 23 2.59 -0.61 11.77
N SER A 24 3.14 0.50 12.26
CA SER A 24 2.56 1.32 13.31
C SER A 24 2.11 2.69 12.77
N PRO A 25 1.22 3.42 13.45
CA PRO A 25 0.87 4.79 13.05
C PRO A 25 2.10 5.71 12.99
N GLY A 26 2.15 6.60 11.99
CA GLY A 26 3.25 7.54 11.78
C GLY A 26 3.93 7.42 10.40
N PRO A 27 4.95 8.26 10.13
CA PRO A 27 5.72 8.20 8.89
C PRO A 27 6.76 7.07 8.93
N HIS A 28 6.97 6.42 7.79
CA HIS A 28 7.98 5.37 7.64
C HIS A 28 8.87 5.60 6.41
N GLU A 29 10.18 5.72 6.61
CA GLU A 29 11.19 5.79 5.54
C GLU A 29 11.62 4.38 5.10
N THR A 30 10.66 3.61 4.62
CA THR A 30 10.84 2.19 4.24
C THR A 30 9.97 1.89 3.02
N GLN A 31 10.12 0.67 2.49
CA GLN A 31 9.33 0.22 1.35
C GLN A 31 8.26 -0.77 1.80
N LEU A 32 7.04 -0.60 1.29
CA LEU A 32 6.00 -1.62 1.32
C LEU A 32 5.88 -2.27 -0.06
N ARG A 33 5.69 -3.59 -0.07
CA ARG A 33 5.32 -4.35 -1.26
C ARG A 33 4.00 -5.05 -0.99
N PHE A 34 3.02 -4.81 -1.86
CA PHE A 34 1.69 -5.34 -1.67
C PHE A 34 1.01 -5.64 -3.00
N ARG A 35 0.04 -6.54 -2.97
CA ARG A 35 -0.88 -6.79 -4.07
C ARG A 35 -2.20 -6.09 -3.80
N LEU A 36 -2.70 -5.37 -4.80
CA LEU A 36 -4.03 -4.78 -4.78
C LEU A 36 -5.08 -5.88 -5.04
N ILE A 37 -5.85 -6.26 -4.02
CA ILE A 37 -6.91 -7.27 -4.14
C ILE A 37 -8.15 -6.64 -4.78
N HIS A 38 -8.61 -5.53 -4.22
CA HIS A 38 -9.83 -4.84 -4.65
C HIS A 38 -9.79 -3.36 -4.31
N PHE A 39 -10.61 -2.56 -4.98
CA PHE A 39 -10.87 -1.17 -4.61
C PHE A 39 -12.29 -0.77 -5.00
N TRP A 40 -12.88 0.17 -4.27
CA TRP A 40 -14.22 0.68 -4.50
C TRP A 40 -14.34 2.15 -4.08
N GLU A 41 -15.33 2.83 -4.63
CA GLU A 41 -15.63 4.21 -4.25
C GLU A 41 -16.34 4.25 -2.89
N ALA A 42 -15.82 5.06 -1.98
CA ALA A 42 -16.48 5.38 -0.73
C ALA A 42 -17.31 6.65 -0.90
N TRP A 43 -18.62 6.55 -0.71
CA TRP A 43 -19.56 7.65 -0.88
C TRP A 43 -20.17 8.09 0.45
N ASN A 44 -20.37 9.39 0.62
CA ASN A 44 -21.21 9.93 1.68
C ASN A 44 -22.68 9.72 1.28
N PRO A 45 -23.45 8.86 1.95
CA PRO A 45 -24.81 8.55 1.51
C PRO A 45 -25.79 9.71 1.71
N LEU A 46 -25.51 10.63 2.66
CA LEU A 46 -26.35 11.79 2.96
C LEU A 46 -26.05 12.95 2.01
N LYS A 47 -24.76 13.26 1.83
CA LYS A 47 -24.32 14.38 0.98
C LYS A 47 -24.23 14.02 -0.50
N LYS A 48 -24.27 12.73 -0.84
CA LYS A 48 -24.04 12.19 -2.19
C LYS A 48 -22.70 12.63 -2.79
N THR A 49 -21.68 12.74 -1.95
CA THR A 49 -20.33 13.16 -2.33
C THR A 49 -19.34 12.01 -2.22
N LEU A 50 -18.45 11.87 -3.19
CA LEU A 50 -17.33 10.92 -3.14
C LEU A 50 -16.38 11.32 -2.01
N ILE A 51 -16.13 10.40 -1.07
CA ILE A 51 -15.23 10.58 0.08
C ILE A 51 -13.83 10.09 -0.27
N GLY A 52 -13.68 9.12 -1.16
CA GLY A 52 -12.38 8.61 -1.59
C GLY A 52 -12.51 7.26 -2.29
N LEU A 53 -11.37 6.62 -2.57
CA LEU A 53 -11.29 5.21 -2.95
C LEU A 53 -10.77 4.40 -1.77
N GLU A 54 -11.54 3.40 -1.38
CA GLU A 54 -11.13 2.38 -0.42
C GLU A 54 -10.45 1.23 -1.17
N MET A 55 -9.45 0.61 -0.54
CA MET A 55 -8.64 -0.43 -1.14
C MET A 55 -8.43 -1.58 -0.16
N LEU A 56 -8.32 -2.79 -0.71
CA LEU A 56 -7.90 -3.98 0.03
C LEU A 56 -6.56 -4.45 -0.51
N LEU A 57 -5.55 -4.47 0.36
CA LEU A 57 -4.16 -4.75 0.02
C LEU A 57 -3.69 -5.98 0.80
N ILE A 58 -2.83 -6.81 0.19
CA ILE A 58 -2.22 -7.97 0.85
C ILE A 58 -0.71 -7.99 0.65
N ASP A 59 0.04 -8.26 1.71
CA ASP A 59 1.50 -8.41 1.65
C ASP A 59 1.92 -9.87 1.41
N GLU A 60 3.23 -10.10 1.31
CA GLU A 60 3.81 -11.42 1.07
C GLU A 60 3.55 -12.42 2.21
N GLN A 61 3.20 -11.93 3.41
CA GLN A 61 2.90 -12.76 4.58
C GLN A 61 1.42 -13.10 4.71
N GLY A 62 0.60 -12.65 3.76
CA GLY A 62 -0.84 -12.84 3.78
C GLY A 62 -1.56 -11.89 4.75
N THR A 63 -0.87 -10.88 5.28
CA THR A 63 -1.52 -9.84 6.08
C THR A 63 -2.34 -8.96 5.15
N VAL A 64 -3.59 -8.70 5.50
CA VAL A 64 -4.49 -7.84 4.73
C VAL A 64 -4.67 -6.52 5.47
N ILE A 65 -4.51 -5.40 4.76
CA ILE A 65 -4.77 -4.07 5.27
C ILE A 65 -5.72 -3.32 4.35
N GLN A 66 -6.47 -2.39 4.92
CA GLN A 66 -7.27 -1.43 4.18
C GLN A 66 -6.42 -0.21 3.83
N GLY A 67 -6.48 0.21 2.57
CA GLY A 67 -5.86 1.45 2.11
C GLY A 67 -6.90 2.47 1.67
N PHE A 68 -6.54 3.75 1.66
CA PHE A 68 -7.44 4.84 1.30
C PHE A 68 -6.74 5.88 0.42
N ILE A 69 -7.40 6.29 -0.66
CA ILE A 69 -6.99 7.41 -1.53
C ILE A 69 -8.03 8.52 -1.39
N SER A 70 -7.58 9.72 -1.03
CA SER A 70 -8.43 10.90 -0.91
C SER A 70 -8.95 11.37 -2.28
N PRO A 71 -10.10 12.07 -2.35
CA PRO A 71 -10.73 12.46 -3.62
C PRO A 71 -9.80 13.26 -4.54
N GLY A 72 -8.99 14.15 -3.96
CA GLY A 72 -8.03 14.98 -4.70
C GLY A 72 -6.88 14.19 -5.34
N CYS A 73 -6.63 12.96 -4.89
CA CYS A 73 -5.59 12.09 -5.45
C CYS A 73 -6.14 11.06 -6.45
N ILE A 74 -7.45 10.83 -6.51
CA ILE A 74 -8.06 9.77 -7.34
C ILE A 74 -7.60 9.85 -8.79
N GLU A 75 -7.67 11.02 -9.43
CA GLU A 75 -7.31 11.20 -10.84
C GLU A 75 -5.85 10.81 -11.14
N ARG A 76 -4.95 11.00 -10.17
CA ARG A 76 -3.53 10.69 -10.29
C ARG A 76 -3.24 9.19 -10.19
N TYR A 77 -3.99 8.46 -9.38
CA TYR A 77 -3.68 7.08 -9.01
C TYR A 77 -4.58 6.06 -9.68
N LEU A 78 -5.87 6.33 -9.82
CA LEU A 78 -6.84 5.40 -10.40
C LEU A 78 -6.41 4.87 -11.78
N PRO A 79 -5.86 5.68 -12.71
CA PRO A 79 -5.41 5.17 -14.02
C PRO A 79 -4.24 4.16 -13.95
N LYS A 80 -3.50 4.14 -12.84
CA LYS A 80 -2.35 3.25 -12.60
C LYS A 80 -2.73 2.00 -11.79
N MET A 81 -3.95 1.96 -11.27
CA MET A 81 -4.45 0.86 -10.45
C MET A 81 -4.97 -0.27 -11.33
N LYS A 82 -4.49 -1.48 -11.06
CA LYS A 82 -4.85 -2.71 -11.74
C LYS A 82 -4.99 -3.81 -10.69
N LEU A 83 -6.20 -4.35 -10.59
CA LEU A 83 -6.51 -5.46 -9.70
C LEU A 83 -5.54 -6.63 -9.90
N GLY A 84 -5.13 -7.26 -8.79
CA GLY A 84 -4.18 -8.37 -8.75
C GLY A 84 -2.72 -7.98 -8.99
N SER A 85 -2.42 -6.73 -9.32
CA SER A 85 -1.04 -6.27 -9.56
C SER A 85 -0.30 -6.01 -8.26
N VAL A 86 1.02 -6.21 -8.29
CA VAL A 86 1.93 -5.94 -7.17
C VAL A 86 2.51 -4.54 -7.32
N TYR A 87 2.47 -3.78 -6.24
CA TYR A 87 2.95 -2.41 -6.15
C TYR A 87 4.08 -2.30 -5.13
N ARG A 88 4.93 -1.29 -5.35
CA ARG A 88 5.94 -0.84 -4.38
C ARG A 88 5.57 0.57 -3.97
N LEU A 89 5.51 0.81 -2.67
CA LEU A 89 5.30 2.14 -2.10
C LEU A 89 6.50 2.48 -1.24
N ASN A 90 7.08 3.64 -1.47
CA ASN A 90 8.17 4.18 -0.66
C ASN A 90 7.64 5.38 0.12
N ASN A 91 8.09 5.54 1.37
CA ASN A 91 7.78 6.70 2.22
C ASN A 91 6.28 6.95 2.39
N PHE A 92 5.67 6.23 3.32
CA PHE A 92 4.22 6.25 3.51
C PHE A 92 3.82 6.73 4.90
N TYR A 93 2.55 7.14 5.02
CA TYR A 93 1.95 7.59 6.27
C TYR A 93 0.73 6.73 6.63
N GLU A 94 0.67 6.35 7.90
CA GLU A 94 -0.32 5.39 8.37
C GLU A 94 -1.18 6.00 9.47
N SER A 95 -2.48 5.77 9.38
CA SER A 95 -3.46 6.31 10.34
C SER A 95 -4.31 5.19 10.95
N SER A 96 -4.82 5.42 12.15
CA SER A 96 -5.72 4.48 12.81
C SER A 96 -6.99 4.25 11.98
N ASN A 97 -7.34 2.99 11.74
CA ASN A 97 -8.57 2.64 11.04
C ASN A 97 -9.78 2.75 11.99
N LYS A 98 -10.84 3.43 11.55
CA LYS A 98 -12.12 3.50 12.30
C LYS A 98 -12.78 2.12 12.32
N SER A 99 -12.84 1.51 13.50
CA SER A 99 -13.33 0.13 13.71
C SER A 99 -14.68 -0.19 13.05
N VAL A 100 -15.60 0.78 12.98
CA VAL A 100 -16.94 0.61 12.42
C VAL A 100 -17.00 0.48 10.89
N TYR A 101 -15.94 0.86 10.16
CA TYR A 101 -15.87 0.78 8.69
C TYR A 101 -14.74 -0.15 8.21
N ARG A 102 -14.22 -0.97 9.14
CA ARG A 102 -13.07 -1.81 8.88
C ARG A 102 -13.49 -3.09 8.14
N VAL A 103 -12.77 -3.43 7.09
CA VAL A 103 -12.98 -4.65 6.29
C VAL A 103 -11.83 -5.67 6.40
N SER A 104 -10.85 -5.41 7.27
CA SER A 104 -9.72 -6.30 7.57
C SER A 104 -9.52 -6.38 9.08
N ASP A 105 -8.77 -7.35 9.60
CA ASP A 105 -8.52 -7.43 11.05
C ASP A 105 -7.50 -6.37 11.53
N HIS A 106 -6.73 -5.80 10.60
CA HIS A 106 -5.66 -4.86 10.90
C HIS A 106 -6.17 -3.53 11.48
N ALA A 107 -5.49 -3.02 12.51
CA ALA A 107 -5.94 -1.84 13.25
C ALA A 107 -5.63 -0.50 12.56
N VAL A 108 -4.77 -0.53 11.55
CA VAL A 108 -4.23 0.63 10.84
C VAL A 108 -4.71 0.60 9.39
N ALA A 109 -4.85 1.78 8.78
CA ALA A 109 -5.16 1.96 7.37
C ALA A 109 -4.10 2.82 6.68
N LEU A 110 -3.65 2.35 5.52
CA LEU A 110 -2.66 3.00 4.67
C LEU A 110 -3.29 4.22 4.01
N MET A 111 -2.79 5.41 4.35
CA MET A 111 -3.27 6.68 3.81
C MET A 111 -2.26 7.21 2.79
N GLU A 112 -2.77 7.62 1.64
CA GLU A 112 -2.03 8.32 0.57
C GLU A 112 -0.98 7.44 -0.15
N LEU A 113 -1.46 6.66 -1.13
CA LEU A 113 -0.65 6.26 -2.29
C LEU A 113 -0.45 7.44 -3.21
#